data_AF-A0A1M6CDQ1-F1
#
_entry.id   AF-A0A1M6CDQ1-F1
#
_cell.length_a   1.000
_cell.length_b   1.000
_cell.length_c   1.000
_cell.angle_alpha   90.00
_cell.angle_beta   90.00
_cell.angle_gamma   90.00
#
_symmetry.space_group_name_H-M   'P 1'
#
loop_
_entity.id
_entity.type
_entity.pdbx_description
1 polymer ?
#
loop_
_entity_poly.entity_id
_entity_poly.type
_entity_poly.pdbx_seq_one_letter_code
_entity_poly.pdbx_strand_id
1 'polypeptide(L)'
;MRSSALGISSINVSDSNKASEAIKLCDNGIEKVSSFRSVLGAYQNRLEHTIANLNNTSENLTAAESRIKDVDMAKEMMNFSKQNILSQAAQAMLTQANQQHQGVLQLLR
;
A
#
# COMPACT_ATOMS: atom_id res chain seq x y z
N MET A 1 -9.09 26.65 22.03
CA MET A 1 -10.27 27.51 22.31
C MET A 1 -10.01 28.31 23.57
N ARG A 2 -10.00 29.64 23.51
CA ARG A 2 -9.87 30.51 24.70
C ARG A 2 -11.26 30.80 25.28
N SER A 3 -11.38 31.02 26.59
CA SER A 3 -12.67 31.35 27.24
C SER A 3 -13.36 32.57 26.62
N SER A 4 -12.59 33.55 26.14
CA SER A 4 -13.08 34.71 25.39
C SER A 4 -13.71 34.35 24.03
N ALA A 5 -13.18 33.34 23.32
CA ALA A 5 -13.75 32.89 22.04
C ALA A 5 -15.04 32.07 22.21
N LEU A 6 -15.27 31.51 23.40
CA LEU A 6 -16.51 30.83 23.77
C LEU A 6 -17.55 31.79 24.38
N GLY A 7 -17.19 33.06 24.59
CA GLY A 7 -18.05 34.07 25.21
C GLY A 7 -18.12 34.00 26.73
N ILE A 8 -17.35 33.13 27.38
CA ILE A 8 -17.45 32.78 28.81
C ILE A 8 -16.44 33.56 29.68
N SER A 9 -15.85 34.63 29.15
CA SER A 9 -14.75 35.33 29.83
C SER A 9 -15.17 36.18 31.03
N SER A 10 -16.45 36.57 31.12
CA SER A 10 -16.97 37.38 32.23
C SER A 10 -18.28 36.81 32.75
N ILE A 11 -18.18 35.76 33.55
CA ILE A 11 -19.33 35.23 34.30
C ILE A 11 -19.50 36.05 35.59
N ASN A 12 -20.74 36.47 35.86
CA ASN A 12 -21.12 37.09 37.12
C ASN A 12 -22.20 36.23 37.79
N VAL A 13 -21.99 35.84 39.05
CA VAL A 13 -22.90 34.96 39.83
C VAL A 13 -23.43 35.68 41.07
N SER A 14 -23.38 37.01 41.11
CA SER A 14 -23.74 37.79 42.30
C SER A 14 -25.25 37.87 42.55
N ASP A 15 -26.08 37.51 41.56
CA ASP A 15 -27.55 37.50 41.65
C ASP A 15 -28.11 36.24 40.99
N SER A 16 -29.28 35.77 41.43
CA SER A 16 -29.91 34.54 40.95
C SER A 16 -30.20 34.57 39.44
N ASN A 17 -30.59 35.74 38.91
CA ASN A 17 -30.80 35.92 37.48
C ASN A 17 -29.48 35.84 36.69
N LYS A 18 -28.43 36.50 37.19
CA LYS A 18 -27.09 36.48 36.57
C LYS A 18 -26.46 35.09 36.62
N ALA A 19 -26.67 34.35 37.70
CA ALA A 19 -26.26 32.95 37.83
C ALA A 19 -26.95 32.07 36.78
N SER A 20 -28.25 32.27 36.54
CA SER A 20 -29.00 31.53 35.51
C SER A 20 -28.52 31.86 34.09
N GLU A 21 -28.18 33.12 33.81
CA GLU A 21 -27.58 33.52 32.53
C GLU A 21 -26.17 32.93 32.33
N ALA A 22 -25.37 32.88 33.39
CA ALA A 22 -24.04 32.26 33.35
C ALA A 22 -24.10 30.77 33.03
N ILE A 23 -25.07 30.03 33.59
CA ILE A 23 -25.28 28.61 33.28
C ILE A 23 -25.60 28.43 31.78
N LYS A 24 -26.54 29.24 31.25
CA LYS A 24 -26.88 29.20 29.81
C LYS A 24 -25.69 29.50 28.91
N LEU A 25 -24.83 30.43 29.32
CA LEU A 25 -23.62 30.78 28.57
C LEU A 25 -22.61 29.62 28.57
N CYS A 26 -22.43 28.94 29.70
CA CYS A 26 -21.62 27.73 29.81
C CYS A 26 -22.18 26.59 28.95
N ASP A 27 -23.49 26.33 28.99
CA ASP A 27 -24.12 25.28 28.19
C ASP A 27 -23.91 25.49 26.70
N ASN A 28 -24.11 26.73 26.21
CA ASN A 28 -23.81 27.09 24.83
C ASN A 28 -22.34 26.91 24.47
N GLY A 29 -21.43 27.21 25.41
CA GLY A 29 -20.00 26.98 25.24
C GLY A 29 -19.66 25.49 25.12
N ILE A 30 -20.26 24.66 25.97
CA ILE A 30 -20.12 23.20 25.95
C ILE A 30 -20.67 22.63 24.64
N GLU A 31 -21.83 23.10 24.18
CA GLU A 31 -22.44 22.65 22.93
C GLU A 31 -21.54 22.97 21.73
N LYS A 32 -20.97 24.19 21.66
CA LYS A 32 -19.99 24.54 20.63
C LYS A 32 -18.78 23.61 20.64
N VAL A 33 -18.18 23.37 21.81
CA VAL A 33 -17.02 22.47 21.95
C VAL A 33 -17.40 21.05 21.51
N SER A 34 -18.57 20.56 21.92
CA SER A 34 -19.08 19.24 21.56
C SER A 34 -19.31 19.10 20.05
N SER A 35 -19.87 20.12 19.41
CA SER A 35 -20.04 20.18 17.96
C SER A 35 -18.70 20.12 17.23
N PHE A 36 -17.73 20.93 17.62
CA PHE A 36 -16.37 20.88 17.05
C PHE A 36 -15.70 19.51 17.26
N ARG A 37 -15.85 18.90 18.44
CA ARG A 37 -15.34 17.54 18.71
C ARG A 37 -16.00 16.49 17.81
N SER A 38 -17.30 16.60 17.58
CA SER A 38 -18.05 15.71 16.70
C SER A 38 -17.54 15.80 15.26
N VAL A 39 -17.29 17.01 14.77
CA VAL A 39 -16.69 17.24 13.44
C VAL A 39 -15.29 16.65 13.35
N LEU A 40 -14.45 16.83 14.36
CA LEU A 40 -13.12 16.20 14.40
C LEU A 40 -13.20 14.67 14.41
N GLY A 41 -14.13 14.08 15.16
CA GLY A 41 -14.37 12.64 15.14
C GLY A 41 -14.82 12.14 13.77
N ALA A 42 -15.66 12.90 13.06
CA ALA A 42 -16.06 12.58 11.69
C ALA A 42 -14.86 12.63 10.72
N TYR A 43 -13.98 13.62 10.85
CA TYR A 43 -12.75 13.68 10.05
C TYR A 43 -11.80 12.52 10.37
N GLN A 44 -11.65 12.14 11.63
CA GLN A 44 -10.86 10.97 12.03
C GLN A 44 -11.39 9.69 11.38
N ASN A 45 -12.70 9.42 11.46
CA ASN A 45 -13.31 8.26 10.79
C ASN A 45 -13.06 8.28 9.28
N ARG A 46 -13.21 9.44 8.62
CA ARG A 46 -12.91 9.57 7.18
C ARG A 46 -11.45 9.27 6.86
N LEU A 47 -10.52 9.74 7.69
CA LEU A 47 -9.10 9.47 7.52
C LEU A 47 -8.80 7.99 7.71
N GLU A 48 -9.36 7.35 8.75
CA GLU A 48 -9.20 5.91 8.99
C GLU A 48 -9.74 5.07 7.81
N HIS A 49 -10.93 5.39 7.31
CA HIS A 49 -11.47 4.73 6.11
C HIS A 49 -10.61 4.95 4.88
N THR A 50 -10.06 6.16 4.70
CA THR A 50 -9.18 6.46 3.57
C THR A 50 -7.88 5.68 3.67
N ILE A 51 -7.28 5.60 4.86
CA ILE A 51 -6.06 4.83 5.14
C ILE A 51 -6.31 3.35 4.87
N ALA A 52 -7.42 2.78 5.38
CA ALA A 52 -7.76 1.39 5.15
C ALA A 52 -7.93 1.07 3.65
N ASN A 53 -8.61 1.95 2.92
CA ASN A 53 -8.78 1.79 1.48
C ASN A 53 -7.45 1.90 0.71
N LEU A 54 -6.59 2.85 1.09
CA LEU A 54 -5.25 3.00 0.50
C LEU A 54 -4.36 1.79 0.77
N ASN A 55 -4.40 1.23 1.98
CA ASN A 55 -3.64 0.01 2.31
C ASN A 55 -4.11 -1.17 1.45
N ASN A 56 -5.43 -1.40 1.34
CA ASN A 56 -5.97 -2.45 0.48
C ASN A 56 -5.58 -2.23 -0.99
N THR A 57 -5.61 -0.98 -1.46
CA THR A 57 -5.20 -0.64 -2.84
C THR A 57 -3.71 -0.86 -3.04
N SER A 58 -2.88 -0.50 -2.07
CA SER A 58 -1.44 -0.72 -2.11
C SER A 58 -1.11 -2.20 -2.14
N GLU A 59 -1.76 -3.02 -1.32
CA GLU A 59 -1.57 -4.48 -1.32
C GLU A 59 -1.96 -5.08 -2.67
N ASN A 60 -3.12 -4.68 -3.21
CA ASN A 60 -3.57 -5.14 -4.53
C ASN A 60 -2.62 -4.69 -5.66
N LEU A 61 -2.10 -3.47 -5.59
CA LEU A 61 -1.11 -2.96 -6.55
C LEU A 61 0.21 -3.70 -6.43
N THR A 62 0.73 -3.94 -5.24
CA THR A 62 1.95 -4.73 -5.03
C THR A 62 1.77 -6.17 -5.51
N ALA A 63 0.62 -6.79 -5.26
CA ALA A 63 0.33 -8.13 -5.79
C ALA A 63 0.19 -8.15 -7.31
N ALA A 64 -0.37 -7.10 -7.91
CA ALA A 64 -0.43 -6.95 -9.36
C ALA A 64 0.95 -6.67 -9.97
N GLU A 65 1.76 -5.83 -9.34
CA GLU A 65 3.14 -5.56 -9.72
C GLU A 65 3.97 -6.84 -9.63
N SER A 66 3.85 -7.60 -8.54
CA SER A 66 4.49 -8.91 -8.37
C SER A 66 4.09 -9.86 -9.51
N ARG A 67 2.81 -9.96 -9.88
CA ARG A 67 2.41 -10.78 -11.05
C ARG A 67 3.02 -10.33 -12.38
N ILE A 68 3.30 -9.04 -12.56
CA ILE A 68 3.83 -8.49 -13.82
C ILE A 68 5.37 -8.56 -13.84
N LYS A 69 6.00 -8.23 -12.72
CA LYS A 69 7.45 -8.06 -12.57
C LYS A 69 8.12 -9.33 -12.10
N ASP A 70 7.51 -10.02 -11.14
CA ASP A 70 7.98 -11.32 -10.69
C ASP A 70 7.51 -12.33 -11.73
N VAL A 71 8.41 -12.61 -12.66
CA VAL A 71 8.24 -13.74 -13.56
C VAL A 71 8.15 -15.01 -12.70
N ASP A 72 7.29 -15.94 -13.10
CA ASP A 72 7.25 -17.27 -12.49
C ASP A 72 8.64 -17.92 -12.63
N MET A 73 9.44 -17.82 -11.56
CA MET A 73 10.82 -18.30 -11.49
C MET A 73 10.91 -19.77 -11.87
N ALA A 74 9.85 -20.56 -11.63
CA ALA A 74 9.81 -21.95 -12.05
C ALA A 74 9.81 -22.07 -13.57
N LYS A 75 9.02 -21.24 -14.27
CA LYS A 75 8.91 -21.26 -15.74
C LYS A 75 10.18 -20.75 -16.42
N GLU A 76 10.78 -19.67 -15.91
CA GLU A 76 12.07 -19.19 -16.44
C GLU A 76 13.22 -20.14 -16.13
N MET A 77 13.26 -20.75 -14.94
CA MET A 77 14.28 -21.76 -14.64
C MET A 77 14.15 -23.00 -15.54
N MET A 78 12.92 -23.42 -15.87
CA MET A 78 12.71 -24.50 -16.85
C MET A 78 13.17 -24.10 -18.25
N ASN A 79 12.84 -22.88 -18.72
CA ASN A 79 13.31 -22.39 -20.02
C ASN A 79 14.83 -22.24 -20.06
N PHE A 80 15.43 -21.70 -19.00
CA PHE A 80 16.87 -21.57 -18.84
C PHE A 80 17.56 -22.93 -18.83
N SER A 81 17.04 -23.90 -18.06
CA SER A 81 17.56 -25.26 -18.02
C SER A 81 17.44 -25.94 -19.38
N LYS A 82 16.28 -25.79 -20.06
CA LYS A 82 16.07 -26.28 -21.42
C LYS A 82 17.08 -25.68 -22.40
N GLN A 83 17.33 -24.38 -22.35
CA GLN A 83 18.32 -23.72 -23.20
C GLN A 83 19.74 -24.17 -22.91
N ASN A 84 20.11 -24.38 -21.63
CA ASN A 84 21.41 -24.92 -21.26
C ASN A 84 21.60 -26.36 -21.79
N ILE A 85 20.59 -27.23 -21.64
CA ILE A 85 20.62 -28.59 -22.18
C ILE A 85 20.72 -28.55 -23.71
N LEU A 86 19.96 -27.68 -24.38
CA LEU A 86 20.04 -27.51 -25.83
C LEU A 86 21.41 -27.04 -26.29
N SER A 87 22.04 -26.11 -25.57
CA SER A 87 23.39 -25.63 -25.89
C SER A 87 24.44 -26.73 -25.71
N GLN A 88 24.36 -27.50 -24.62
CA GLN A 88 25.26 -28.64 -24.38
C GLN A 88 25.04 -29.75 -25.43
N ALA A 89 23.78 -30.05 -25.77
CA ALA A 89 23.42 -31.02 -26.79
C ALA A 89 23.89 -30.57 -28.19
N ALA A 90 23.74 -29.28 -28.53
CA ALA A 90 24.21 -28.73 -29.80
C ALA A 90 25.74 -28.83 -29.92
N GLN A 91 26.48 -28.59 -28.83
CA GLN A 91 27.94 -28.74 -28.80
C GLN A 91 28.38 -30.21 -28.91
N ALA A 92 27.69 -31.12 -28.22
CA ALA A 92 27.93 -32.57 -28.35
C ALA A 92 27.59 -33.08 -29.76
N MET A 93 26.49 -32.61 -30.36
CA MET A 93 26.09 -32.96 -31.73
C MET A 93 27.05 -32.41 -32.77
N LEU A 94 27.55 -31.17 -32.62
CA LEU A 94 28.61 -30.62 -33.48
C LEU A 94 29.87 -31.47 -33.41
N THR A 95 30.25 -31.92 -32.21
CA THR A 95 31.43 -32.76 -32.00
C THR A 95 31.25 -34.13 -32.66
N GLN A 96 30.08 -34.75 -32.48
CA GLN A 96 29.75 -36.04 -33.11
C GLN A 96 29.68 -35.94 -34.64
N ALA A 97 29.07 -34.86 -35.17
CA ALA A 97 29.02 -34.61 -36.60
C ALA A 97 30.43 -34.47 -37.18
N ASN A 98 31.33 -33.68 -36.56
CA ASN A 98 32.70 -33.53 -37.01
C ASN A 98 33.49 -34.85 -37.01
N GLN A 99 33.29 -35.72 -36.00
CA GLN A 99 33.92 -37.05 -35.97
C GLN A 99 33.40 -37.98 -37.08
N GLN A 100 32.11 -37.91 -37.40
CA GLN A 100 31.52 -38.72 -38.47
C GLN A 100 32.09 -38.33 -39.85
N HIS A 101 32.32 -37.04 -40.10
CA HIS A 101 32.96 -36.58 -41.34
C HIS A 101 34.41 -37.10 -41.48
N GLN A 102 35.18 -37.18 -40.39
CA GLN A 102 36.54 -37.74 -40.41
C GLN A 102 36.56 -39.25 -40.71
N GLY A 103 35.56 -40.00 -40.23
CA GLY A 103 35.40 -41.42 -40.56
C GLY A 103 35.09 -41.66 -42.04
N VAL A 104 34.32 -40.77 -42.68
CA VAL A 104 34.05 -40.86 -44.13
C VAL A 104 35.29 -40.53 -44.97
N LEU A 105 36.14 -39.60 -44.51
CA LEU A 105 37.44 -39.31 -45.14
C LEU A 105 38.43 -40.50 -45.04
N GLN A 106 38.32 -41.35 -44.02
CA GLN A 106 39.09 -42.60 -43.95
C GLN A 106 38.56 -43.67 -44.92
N LEU A 107 37.26 -43.67 -45.23
CA LEU A 107 36.64 -44.57 -46.21
C LEU A 107 36.87 -44.15 -47.67
N LEU A 108 37.33 -42.92 -47.90
CA LEU A 108 37.68 -42.36 -49.22
C LEU A 108 39.19 -42.40 -49.53
N ARG A 109 39.98 -43.11 -48.71
CA ARG A 109 41.42 -43.33 -48.92
C ARG A 109 41.74 -44.75 -49.35
#